data_AF-A0A1S9A390-F1
#
_entry.id   AF-A0A1S9A390-F1
#
_cell.length_a   1.000
_cell.length_b   1.000
_cell.length_c   1.000
_cell.angle_alpha   90.00
_cell.angle_beta   90.00
_cell.angle_gamma   90.00
#
_symmetry.space_group_name_H-M   'P 1'
#
loop_
_entity.id
_entity.type
_entity.pdbx_description
1 polymer ?
#
loop_
_entity_poly.entity_id
_entity_poly.type
_entity_poly.pdbx_seq_one_letter_code
_entity_poly.pdbx_strand_id
1 'polypeptide(L)'
;MKKTLKLLLLLLVSVSLLNCASFSTKDFKNDYTRINESNLLSFNGKYSFYPIKKFDKKNPDSQYDISQNIINSYNYITNDILKFDDKDSIVKGLTAYHIELNLINNTDLDVALFKNNKSIKKQQIKGELKNDGMFYLDNKYLKCNGIPYLFGGCNNNKRRITLSKNNNLIINEALDNTGALLFIFWAGQSYNGVYEFKRLE
;
A
#
# COMPACT_ATOMS: atom_id res chain seq x y z
N MET A 1 -16.35 1.69 43.11
CA MET A 1 -16.45 0.50 42.23
C MET A 1 -17.09 0.76 40.87
N LYS A 2 -18.32 1.27 40.74
CA LYS A 2 -18.96 1.47 39.42
C LYS A 2 -18.24 2.47 38.50
N LYS A 3 -17.67 3.56 39.05
CA LYS A 3 -16.92 4.56 38.26
C LYS A 3 -15.57 4.04 37.77
N THR A 4 -14.83 3.32 38.61
CA THR A 4 -13.54 2.71 38.25
C THR A 4 -13.71 1.61 37.21
N LEU A 5 -14.75 0.78 37.31
CA LEU A 5 -15.08 -0.23 36.29
C LEU A 5 -15.46 0.41 34.94
N LYS A 6 -16.27 1.48 34.94
CA LYS A 6 -16.60 2.23 33.72
C LYS A 6 -15.36 2.84 33.06
N LEU A 7 -14.45 3.41 33.86
CA LEU A 7 -13.21 3.99 33.36
C LEU A 7 -12.32 2.92 32.70
N LEU A 8 -12.21 1.76 33.33
CA LEU A 8 -11.42 0.63 32.82
C LEU A 8 -11.99 0.07 31.52
N LEU A 9 -13.32 0.00 31.40
CA LEU A 9 -14.01 -0.42 30.18
C LEU A 9 -13.80 0.58 29.03
N LEU A 10 -13.87 1.88 29.32
CA LEU A 10 -13.59 2.95 28.35
C LEU A 10 -12.15 2.90 27.84
N LEU A 11 -11.19 2.63 28.73
CA LEU A 11 -9.79 2.46 28.37
C LEU A 11 -9.59 1.23 27.46
N LEU A 12 -10.22 0.11 27.78
CA LEU A 12 -10.17 -1.11 26.97
C LEU A 12 -10.74 -0.91 25.56
N VAL A 13 -11.86 -0.18 25.45
CA VAL A 13 -12.47 0.19 24.17
C VAL A 13 -11.59 1.15 23.38
N SER A 14 -10.92 2.10 24.04
CA SER A 14 -10.01 3.02 23.36
C SER A 14 -8.76 2.33 22.78
N VAL A 15 -8.21 1.34 23.49
CA VAL A 15 -7.02 0.58 23.05
C VAL A 15 -7.36 -0.32 21.85
N SER A 16 -8.59 -0.83 21.76
CA SER A 16 -9.04 -1.68 20.64
C SER A 16 -9.32 -0.90 19.35
N LEU A 17 -9.36 0.44 19.39
CA LEU A 17 -9.50 1.30 18.20
C LEU A 17 -8.15 1.72 17.59
N LEU A 18 -7.03 1.35 18.21
CA LEU A 18 -5.69 1.65 17.68
C LEU A 18 -5.40 0.74 16.49
N ASN A 19 -5.65 1.26 15.30
CA ASN A 19 -5.28 0.72 13.99
C ASN A 19 -3.85 0.11 13.97
N CYS A 20 -3.72 -1.22 13.92
CA CYS A 20 -2.45 -1.91 14.15
C CYS A 20 -1.41 -1.86 13.00
N ALA A 21 -1.80 -1.49 11.77
CA ALA A 21 -0.84 -1.28 10.69
C ALA A 21 -0.27 0.15 10.70
N SER A 22 1.03 0.28 10.98
CA SER A 22 1.77 1.54 10.98
C SER A 22 2.73 1.63 9.79
N PHE A 23 2.77 2.79 9.15
CA PHE A 23 3.72 3.04 8.07
C PHE A 23 5.12 3.38 8.61
N SER A 24 6.15 2.78 8.01
CA SER A 24 7.54 3.16 8.22
C SER A 24 8.06 3.95 7.01
N THR A 25 8.81 5.02 7.25
CA THR A 25 9.60 5.70 6.20
C THR A 25 11.09 5.40 6.32
N LYS A 26 11.51 4.53 7.25
CA LYS A 26 12.92 4.36 7.63
C LYS A 26 13.81 4.05 6.42
N ASP A 27 13.29 3.30 5.46
CA ASP A 27 14.07 2.78 4.33
C ASP A 27 14.14 3.72 3.13
N PHE A 28 13.24 4.70 3.02
CA PHE A 28 13.13 5.59 1.85
C PHE A 28 12.94 7.07 2.19
N LYS A 29 13.15 7.50 3.45
CA LYS A 29 12.88 8.87 3.93
C LYS A 29 13.54 9.95 3.06
N ASN A 30 14.68 9.65 2.46
CA ASN A 30 15.49 10.59 1.69
C ASN A 30 15.33 10.41 0.17
N ASP A 31 14.43 9.54 -0.28
CA ASP A 31 14.29 9.14 -1.68
C ASP A 31 13.05 9.75 -2.36
N TYR A 32 12.16 10.38 -1.59
CA TYR A 32 10.93 11.00 -2.10
C TYR A 32 10.92 12.53 -1.98
N THR A 33 10.11 13.14 -2.84
CA THR A 33 9.80 14.56 -2.81
C THR A 33 8.47 14.76 -2.07
N ARG A 34 8.42 15.69 -1.11
CA ARG A 34 7.18 16.00 -0.40
C ARG A 34 6.18 16.65 -1.35
N ILE A 35 5.06 15.98 -1.57
CA ILE A 35 3.93 16.51 -2.32
C ILE A 35 3.10 17.44 -1.41
N ASN A 36 2.59 18.53 -1.96
CA ASN A 36 1.66 19.45 -1.33
C ASN A 36 0.50 19.73 -2.31
N GLU A 37 -0.47 20.53 -1.90
CA GLU A 37 -1.64 20.82 -2.74
C GLU A 37 -1.27 21.46 -4.08
N SER A 38 -0.22 22.31 -4.11
CA SER A 38 0.21 23.02 -5.32
C SER A 38 0.83 22.11 -6.39
N ASN A 39 1.39 20.96 -6.00
CA ASN A 39 2.01 20.01 -6.93
C ASN A 39 1.33 18.63 -6.89
N LEU A 40 0.13 18.51 -6.32
CA LEU A 40 -0.60 17.26 -6.20
C LEU A 40 -0.86 16.59 -7.57
N LEU A 41 -1.13 17.38 -8.61
CA LEU A 41 -1.32 16.89 -9.97
C LEU A 41 -0.07 16.23 -10.59
N SER A 42 1.11 16.32 -9.95
CA SER A 42 2.32 15.65 -10.43
C SER A 42 2.23 14.12 -10.41
N PHE A 43 1.30 13.55 -9.63
CA PHE A 43 0.97 12.12 -9.67
C PHE A 43 0.35 11.67 -11.00
N ASN A 44 -0.16 12.59 -11.80
CA ASN A 44 -0.74 12.25 -13.09
C ASN A 44 0.38 11.81 -14.04
N GLY A 45 0.23 10.64 -14.64
CA GLY A 45 1.23 10.08 -15.54
C GLY A 45 1.10 8.59 -15.77
N LYS A 46 1.99 8.08 -16.63
CA LYS A 46 2.11 6.66 -16.94
C LYS A 46 3.25 6.05 -16.14
N TYR A 47 3.01 4.92 -15.50
CA TYR A 47 4.01 4.24 -14.69
C TYR A 47 4.19 2.78 -15.09
N SER A 48 5.40 2.29 -14.92
CA SER A 48 5.73 0.90 -15.20
C SER A 48 4.87 -0.05 -14.39
N PHE A 49 4.54 -1.19 -15.00
CA PHE A 49 3.78 -2.22 -14.31
C PHE A 49 4.61 -2.89 -13.21
N TYR A 50 5.92 -3.07 -13.42
CA TYR A 50 6.85 -3.66 -12.46
C TYR A 50 7.71 -2.63 -11.73
N PRO A 51 8.14 -2.94 -10.50
CA PRO A 51 9.04 -2.08 -9.78
C PRO A 51 10.45 -2.13 -10.39
N ILE A 52 11.12 -0.97 -10.40
CA ILE A 52 12.55 -0.86 -10.73
C ILE A 52 13.44 -0.99 -9.49
N LYS A 53 12.86 -0.83 -8.30
CA LYS A 53 13.59 -0.86 -7.03
C LYS A 53 12.64 -1.27 -5.90
N LYS A 54 13.14 -2.09 -4.99
CA LYS A 54 12.57 -2.31 -3.65
C LYS A 54 13.44 -1.56 -2.65
N PHE A 55 12.84 -0.79 -1.75
CA PHE A 55 13.61 -0.18 -0.67
C PHE A 55 13.75 -1.20 0.46
N ASP A 56 14.95 -1.74 0.62
CA ASP A 56 15.30 -2.68 1.68
C ASP A 56 16.73 -2.37 2.14
N LYS A 57 16.86 -1.66 3.27
CA LYS A 57 18.19 -1.30 3.80
C LYS A 57 19.00 -2.51 4.25
N LYS A 58 18.37 -3.64 4.55
CA LYS A 58 19.09 -4.86 4.95
C LYS A 58 19.69 -5.55 3.74
N ASN A 59 19.01 -5.48 2.59
CA ASN A 59 19.44 -6.08 1.33
C ASN A 59 19.32 -5.06 0.17
N PRO A 60 20.20 -4.04 0.14
CA PRO A 60 20.14 -2.95 -0.85
C PRO A 60 20.30 -3.46 -2.28
N ASP A 61 21.05 -4.54 -2.48
CA ASP A 61 21.31 -5.17 -3.77
C ASP A 61 20.37 -6.34 -4.09
N SER A 62 19.29 -6.50 -3.32
CA SER A 62 18.29 -7.53 -3.66
C SER A 62 17.65 -7.18 -5.00
N GLN A 63 18.19 -7.77 -6.07
CA GLN A 63 17.52 -7.79 -7.36
C GLN A 63 16.16 -8.46 -7.15
N TYR A 64 15.12 -7.75 -7.54
CA TYR A 64 13.77 -8.22 -7.38
C TYR A 64 13.54 -9.43 -8.31
N ASP A 65 13.35 -10.60 -7.72
CA ASP A 65 13.00 -11.81 -8.46
C ASP A 65 11.53 -11.74 -8.90
N ILE A 66 11.33 -11.39 -10.18
CA ILE A 66 10.04 -11.26 -10.85
C ILE A 66 9.27 -12.61 -10.83
N SER A 67 9.95 -13.75 -10.66
CA SER A 67 9.36 -15.08 -10.80
C SER A 67 8.50 -15.54 -9.61
N GLN A 68 8.74 -15.01 -8.40
CA GLN A 68 8.18 -15.61 -7.18
C GLN A 68 6.91 -14.96 -6.65
N ASN A 69 6.64 -13.69 -6.95
CA ASN A 69 5.40 -13.00 -6.56
C ASN A 69 5.16 -11.85 -7.54
N ILE A 70 3.99 -11.75 -8.18
CA ILE A 70 3.69 -10.68 -9.16
C ILE A 70 3.43 -9.37 -8.41
N ILE A 71 4.50 -8.67 -8.03
CA ILE A 71 4.42 -7.29 -7.53
C ILE A 71 4.23 -6.40 -8.73
N ASN A 72 3.05 -5.79 -8.81
CA ASN A 72 2.76 -4.84 -9.85
C ASN A 72 2.03 -3.62 -9.29
N SER A 73 2.23 -2.50 -9.97
CA SER A 73 1.71 -1.20 -9.55
C SER A 73 0.18 -1.17 -9.46
N TYR A 74 -0.53 -1.89 -10.32
CA TYR A 74 -2.00 -1.95 -10.28
C TYR A 74 -2.50 -2.64 -9.01
N ASN A 75 -2.06 -3.87 -8.72
CA ASN A 75 -2.46 -4.61 -7.51
C ASN A 75 -2.08 -3.84 -6.25
N TYR A 76 -0.86 -3.28 -6.23
CA TYR A 76 -0.36 -2.50 -5.11
C TYR A 76 -1.11 -1.19 -4.91
N ILE A 77 -1.70 -0.58 -5.94
CA ILE A 77 -2.54 0.60 -5.73
C ILE A 77 -3.96 0.19 -5.37
N THR A 78 -4.54 -0.78 -6.06
CA THR A 78 -5.99 -1.08 -6.01
C THR A 78 -6.41 -2.08 -4.95
N ASN A 79 -5.47 -2.89 -4.43
CA ASN A 79 -5.76 -4.09 -3.62
C ASN A 79 -6.50 -5.19 -4.38
N ASP A 80 -6.47 -5.11 -5.70
CA ASP A 80 -7.01 -6.16 -6.55
C ASP A 80 -5.95 -7.25 -6.79
N ILE A 81 -6.40 -8.47 -7.03
CA ILE A 81 -5.54 -9.59 -7.39
C ILE A 81 -5.79 -9.89 -8.86
N LEU A 82 -4.93 -9.33 -9.73
CA LEU A 82 -4.90 -9.72 -11.13
C LEU A 82 -4.48 -11.20 -11.24
N LYS A 83 -5.37 -12.01 -11.82
CA LYS A 83 -5.04 -13.35 -12.28
C LYS A 83 -4.56 -13.25 -13.73
N PHE A 84 -3.38 -13.79 -13.97
CA PHE A 84 -2.83 -13.92 -15.31
C PHE A 84 -2.84 -15.39 -15.67
N ASP A 85 -3.44 -15.73 -16.82
CA ASP A 85 -3.66 -17.12 -17.23
C ASP A 85 -2.36 -17.85 -17.61
N ASP A 86 -1.27 -17.11 -17.85
CA ASP A 86 0.03 -17.67 -18.21
C ASP A 86 1.19 -16.87 -17.59
N LYS A 87 1.92 -17.49 -16.64
CA LYS A 87 3.11 -16.91 -16.00
C LYS A 87 4.28 -16.71 -16.96
N ASP A 88 4.39 -17.49 -18.03
CA ASP A 88 5.48 -17.38 -19.00
C ASP A 88 5.26 -16.21 -19.98
N SER A 89 3.99 -15.94 -20.32
CA SER A 89 3.59 -14.73 -21.04
C SER A 89 3.78 -13.45 -20.22
N ILE A 90 3.79 -13.53 -18.89
CA ILE A 90 4.06 -12.39 -18.01
C ILE A 90 5.52 -11.97 -18.16
N VAL A 91 6.48 -12.91 -18.10
CA VAL A 91 7.94 -12.63 -18.18
C VAL A 91 8.36 -12.14 -19.57
N LYS A 92 7.69 -12.57 -20.65
CA LYS A 92 7.95 -12.08 -22.02
C LYS A 92 7.13 -10.85 -22.40
N GLY A 93 5.98 -10.62 -21.75
CA GLY A 93 5.06 -9.50 -22.01
C GLY A 93 5.19 -8.33 -21.03
N LEU A 94 6.26 -8.26 -20.23
CA LEU A 94 6.45 -7.30 -19.12
C LEU A 94 6.39 -5.83 -19.56
N THR A 95 6.75 -5.52 -20.82
CA THR A 95 6.74 -4.17 -21.39
C THR A 95 5.39 -3.74 -21.95
N ALA A 96 4.44 -4.67 -22.14
CA ALA A 96 3.12 -4.37 -22.69
C ALA A 96 2.20 -3.68 -21.68
N TYR A 97 2.49 -3.79 -20.38
CA TYR A 97 1.64 -3.28 -19.32
C TYR A 97 2.19 -1.99 -18.71
N HIS A 98 1.28 -1.08 -18.42
CA HIS A 98 1.52 0.09 -17.60
C HIS A 98 0.24 0.46 -16.86
N ILE A 99 0.38 1.29 -15.83
CA ILE A 99 -0.77 1.95 -15.23
C ILE A 99 -0.76 3.42 -15.61
N GLU A 100 -1.94 4.00 -15.67
CA GLU A 100 -2.12 5.44 -15.72
C GLU A 100 -2.81 5.89 -14.44
N LEU A 101 -2.24 6.93 -13.83
CA LEU A 101 -2.80 7.61 -12.68
C LEU A 101 -3.34 8.96 -13.14
N ASN A 102 -4.55 9.29 -12.69
CA ASN A 102 -5.16 10.58 -12.93
C ASN A 102 -5.96 11.03 -11.72
N LEU A 103 -5.51 12.07 -11.03
CA LEU A 103 -6.29 12.74 -10.00
C LEU A 103 -7.42 13.53 -10.66
N ILE A 104 -8.65 13.16 -10.31
CA ILE A 104 -9.86 13.88 -10.73
C ILE A 104 -10.02 15.14 -9.88
N ASN A 105 -9.67 15.04 -8.60
CA ASN A 105 -9.65 16.13 -7.63
C ASN A 105 -8.66 15.78 -6.51
N ASN A 106 -8.68 16.55 -5.41
CA ASN A 106 -7.73 16.36 -4.30
C ASN A 106 -7.94 15.07 -3.49
N THR A 107 -9.01 14.31 -3.76
CA THR A 107 -9.38 13.09 -3.02
C THR A 107 -9.59 11.87 -3.91
N ASP A 108 -9.89 12.04 -5.19
CA ASP A 108 -10.26 10.95 -6.09
C ASP A 108 -9.15 10.69 -7.11
N LEU A 109 -8.59 9.49 -7.05
CA LEU A 109 -7.54 9.00 -7.96
C LEU A 109 -8.12 7.93 -8.89
N ASP A 110 -8.16 8.22 -10.19
CA ASP A 110 -8.39 7.21 -11.21
C ASP A 110 -7.12 6.42 -11.47
N VAL A 111 -7.29 5.09 -11.51
CA VAL A 111 -6.23 4.11 -11.79
C VAL A 111 -6.69 3.24 -12.93
N ALA A 112 -5.98 3.29 -14.05
CA ALA A 112 -6.28 2.47 -15.22
C ALA A 112 -5.11 1.55 -15.53
N LEU A 113 -5.40 0.26 -15.76
CA LEU A 113 -4.45 -0.73 -16.25
C LEU A 113 -4.56 -0.81 -17.76
N PHE A 114 -3.41 -0.72 -18.43
CA PHE A 114 -3.31 -0.86 -19.86
C PHE A 114 -2.49 -2.09 -20.24
N LYS A 115 -2.85 -2.70 -21.37
CA LYS A 115 -2.08 -3.71 -22.08
C LYS A 115 -2.01 -3.32 -23.55
N ASN A 116 -0.81 -3.14 -24.10
CA ASN A 116 -0.61 -2.68 -25.48
C ASN A 116 -1.43 -1.41 -25.80
N ASN A 117 -1.41 -0.43 -24.89
CA ASN A 117 -2.17 0.84 -24.97
C ASN A 117 -3.70 0.69 -25.00
N LYS A 118 -4.24 -0.51 -24.73
CA LYS A 118 -5.67 -0.71 -24.51
C LYS A 118 -5.96 -0.79 -23.02
N SER A 119 -6.88 0.04 -22.53
CA SER A 119 -7.35 -0.06 -21.14
C SER A 119 -8.10 -1.37 -20.97
N ILE A 120 -7.67 -2.17 -19.99
CA ILE A 120 -8.27 -3.47 -19.67
C ILE A 120 -8.95 -3.48 -18.31
N LYS A 121 -8.63 -2.52 -17.45
CA LYS A 121 -9.25 -2.36 -16.14
C LYS A 121 -9.14 -0.91 -15.68
N LYS A 122 -10.15 -0.42 -14.98
CA LYS A 122 -10.16 0.92 -14.40
C LYS A 122 -10.83 0.87 -13.03
N GLN A 123 -10.28 1.60 -12.08
CA GLN A 123 -10.84 1.76 -10.75
C GLN A 123 -10.57 3.17 -10.26
N GLN A 124 -11.57 3.75 -9.59
CA GLN A 124 -11.42 4.99 -8.85
C GLN A 124 -11.13 4.65 -7.38
N ILE A 125 -10.13 5.30 -6.80
CA ILE A 125 -9.72 5.11 -5.41
C ILE A 125 -9.75 6.47 -4.72
N LYS A 126 -10.43 6.51 -3.58
CA LYS A 126 -10.38 7.68 -2.70
C LYS A 126 -9.08 7.72 -1.92
N GLY A 127 -8.65 8.91 -1.56
CA GLY A 127 -7.51 9.11 -0.69
C GLY A 127 -7.38 10.55 -0.22
N GLU A 128 -6.30 10.80 0.49
CA GLU A 128 -6.03 12.09 1.10
C GLU A 128 -4.53 12.37 1.11
N LEU A 129 -4.14 13.58 0.69
CA LEU A 129 -2.79 14.07 0.88
C LEU A 129 -2.57 14.43 2.36
N LYS A 130 -1.52 13.87 2.96
CA LYS A 130 -1.13 14.19 4.34
C LYS A 130 0.07 15.13 4.38
N ASN A 131 0.28 15.76 5.53
CA ASN A 131 1.37 16.72 5.78
C ASN A 131 2.79 16.12 5.62
N ASP A 132 2.92 14.79 5.60
CA ASP A 132 4.19 14.12 5.31
C ASP A 132 4.53 14.08 3.82
N GLY A 133 3.63 14.57 2.96
CA GLY A 133 3.79 14.65 1.52
C GLY A 133 3.49 13.36 0.78
N MET A 134 2.68 12.48 1.38
CA MET A 134 2.21 11.24 0.77
C MET A 134 0.69 11.26 0.63
N PHE A 135 0.19 10.64 -0.44
CA PHE A 135 -1.23 10.46 -0.70
C PHE A 135 -1.67 9.10 -0.17
N TYR A 136 -2.53 9.10 0.85
CA TYR A 136 -2.99 7.90 1.54
C TYR A 136 -4.21 7.35 0.84
N LEU A 137 -4.17 6.08 0.43
CA LEU A 137 -5.27 5.43 -0.26
C LEU A 137 -6.27 4.88 0.76
N ASP A 138 -7.56 5.09 0.50
CA ASP A 138 -8.67 4.69 1.38
C ASP A 138 -9.19 3.28 1.11
N ASN A 139 -8.62 2.56 0.14
CA ASN A 139 -8.89 1.15 -0.11
C ASN A 139 -8.24 0.20 0.93
N LYS A 140 -8.27 0.63 2.20
CA LYS A 140 -7.73 -0.09 3.35
C LYS A 140 -8.52 -1.38 3.53
N TYR A 141 -7.82 -2.49 3.76
CA TYR A 141 -8.45 -3.75 4.10
C TYR A 141 -8.28 -3.98 5.60
N LEU A 142 -9.39 -4.10 6.33
CA LEU A 142 -9.41 -4.50 7.73
C LEU A 142 -10.38 -5.66 7.90
N LYS A 143 -9.87 -6.83 8.28
CA LYS A 143 -10.68 -7.98 8.64
C LYS A 143 -10.29 -8.46 10.03
N CYS A 144 -11.21 -8.29 10.97
CA CYS A 144 -11.08 -8.84 12.31
C CYS A 144 -12.01 -10.04 12.48
N ASN A 145 -11.52 -11.11 13.10
CA ASN A 145 -12.33 -12.26 13.48
C ASN A 145 -12.30 -12.39 15.00
N GLY A 146 -13.45 -12.70 15.61
CA GLY A 146 -13.58 -12.86 17.05
C GLY A 146 -13.38 -11.55 17.83
N ILE A 147 -12.98 -11.63 19.09
CA ILE A 147 -12.68 -10.45 19.91
C ILE A 147 -11.15 -10.26 19.92
N PRO A 148 -10.61 -9.20 19.29
CA PRO A 148 -9.18 -8.93 19.28
C PRO A 148 -8.60 -8.98 20.70
N TYR A 149 -7.42 -9.61 20.84
CA TYR A 149 -6.71 -9.78 22.11
C TYR A 149 -7.30 -10.78 23.12
N LEU A 150 -8.53 -11.26 22.92
CA LEU A 150 -9.17 -12.27 23.77
C LEU A 150 -9.34 -13.60 23.03
N PHE A 151 -10.04 -13.62 21.91
CA PHE A 151 -10.29 -14.80 21.09
C PHE A 151 -10.44 -14.36 19.64
N GLY A 152 -9.34 -13.94 19.02
CA GLY A 152 -9.43 -13.32 17.70
C GLY A 152 -8.17 -12.65 17.20
N GLY A 153 -8.27 -12.09 16.01
CA GLY A 153 -7.18 -11.38 15.35
C GLY A 153 -7.67 -10.43 14.29
N CYS A 154 -6.81 -9.51 13.87
CA CYS A 154 -7.08 -8.53 12.83
C CYS A 154 -5.99 -8.60 11.77
N ASN A 155 -6.41 -8.59 10.51
CA ASN A 155 -5.56 -8.36 9.35
C ASN A 155 -5.86 -6.97 8.82
N ASN A 156 -4.85 -6.11 8.77
CA ASN A 156 -4.93 -4.73 8.33
C ASN A 156 -3.91 -4.50 7.21
N ASN A 157 -4.36 -4.00 6.07
CA ASN A 157 -3.51 -3.56 4.97
C ASN A 157 -3.87 -2.13 4.58
N LYS A 158 -2.86 -1.26 4.53
CA LYS A 158 -3.00 0.15 4.13
C LYS A 158 -1.89 0.54 3.20
N ARG A 159 -2.19 1.49 2.31
CA ARG A 159 -1.25 1.93 1.29
C ARG A 159 -1.23 3.43 1.12
N ARG A 160 -0.08 3.93 0.71
CA ARG A 160 0.12 5.33 0.37
C ARG A 160 1.12 5.43 -0.77
N ILE A 161 1.01 6.52 -1.52
CA ILE A 161 1.86 6.80 -2.67
C ILE A 161 2.54 8.15 -2.54
N THR A 162 3.72 8.27 -3.14
CA THR A 162 4.46 9.52 -3.29
C THR A 162 5.31 9.46 -4.55
N LEU A 163 6.02 10.53 -4.88
CA LEU A 163 6.96 10.55 -5.99
C LEU A 163 8.39 10.52 -5.49
N SER A 164 9.24 9.74 -6.16
CA SER A 164 10.68 9.78 -5.94
C SER A 164 11.25 11.12 -6.41
N LYS A 165 12.51 11.40 -6.02
CA LYS A 165 13.25 12.57 -6.55
C LYS A 165 13.37 12.58 -8.08
N ASN A 166 13.22 11.42 -8.72
CA ASN A 166 13.26 11.26 -10.17
C ASN A 166 11.85 11.24 -10.79
N ASN A 167 10.82 11.69 -10.07
CA ASN A 167 9.41 11.65 -10.47
C ASN A 167 8.83 10.25 -10.74
N ASN A 168 9.50 9.20 -10.27
CA ASN A 168 8.96 7.83 -10.29
C ASN A 168 7.90 7.67 -9.21
N LEU A 169 6.98 6.73 -9.39
CA LEU A 169 5.96 6.43 -8.40
C LEU A 169 6.53 5.54 -7.30
N ILE A 170 6.42 5.96 -6.05
CA ILE A 170 6.73 5.13 -4.88
C ILE A 170 5.41 4.67 -4.27
N ILE A 171 5.25 3.36 -4.10
CA ILE A 171 4.12 2.77 -3.38
C ILE A 171 4.63 2.14 -2.10
N ASN A 172 4.04 2.54 -0.97
CA ASN A 172 4.32 1.99 0.35
C ASN A 172 3.09 1.24 0.87
N GLU A 173 3.27 -0.05 1.16
CA GLU A 173 2.30 -0.93 1.78
C GLU A 173 2.69 -1.19 3.24
N ALA A 174 1.73 -1.09 4.16
CA ALA A 174 1.85 -1.51 5.54
C ALA A 174 0.80 -2.59 5.82
N LEU A 175 1.28 -3.79 6.15
CA LEU A 175 0.46 -4.92 6.53
C LEU A 175 0.74 -5.28 7.99
N ASP A 176 -0.32 -5.53 8.74
CA ASP A 176 -0.27 -6.09 10.07
C ASP A 176 -1.29 -7.23 10.19
N ASN A 177 -0.81 -8.41 10.58
CA ASN A 177 -1.64 -9.55 10.88
C ASN A 177 -1.34 -9.99 12.32
N THR A 178 -2.22 -9.64 13.24
CA THR A 178 -2.07 -9.89 14.66
C THR A 178 -3.21 -10.76 15.17
N GLY A 179 -2.90 -11.72 16.04
CA GLY A 179 -3.87 -12.62 16.65
C GLY A 179 -3.49 -12.92 18.09
N ALA A 180 -4.50 -13.14 18.92
CA ALA A 180 -4.30 -13.46 20.32
C ALA A 180 -5.40 -14.38 20.86
N LEU A 181 -4.98 -15.19 21.84
CA LEU A 181 -5.83 -16.05 22.65
C LEU A 181 -5.53 -15.73 24.12
N LEU A 182 -6.47 -15.12 24.84
CA LEU A 182 -6.35 -14.78 26.26
C LEU A 182 -5.02 -14.10 26.63
N PHE A 183 -4.72 -12.95 26.00
CA PHE A 183 -3.46 -12.21 26.16
C PHE A 183 -2.17 -12.94 25.75
N ILE A 184 -2.27 -14.18 25.27
CA ILE A 184 -1.18 -14.87 24.60
C ILE A 184 -1.21 -14.41 23.14
N PHE A 185 -0.25 -13.57 22.79
CA PHE A 185 -0.06 -13.09 21.42
C PHE A 185 0.61 -14.20 20.60
N TRP A 186 -0.04 -14.62 19.51
CA TRP A 186 0.59 -15.51 18.55
C TRP A 186 1.60 -14.76 17.68
N ALA A 187 2.42 -15.50 16.94
CA ALA A 187 3.40 -14.96 15.99
C ALA A 187 2.68 -14.21 14.86
N GLY A 188 2.28 -12.98 15.13
CA GLY A 188 1.76 -12.05 14.15
C GLY A 188 2.86 -11.65 13.17
N GLN A 189 2.46 -11.38 11.94
CA GLN A 189 3.38 -10.90 10.91
C GLN A 189 3.02 -9.45 10.59
N SER A 190 3.97 -8.55 10.78
CA SER A 190 3.91 -7.20 10.24
C SER A 190 4.93 -7.05 9.13
N TYR A 191 4.56 -6.33 8.09
CA TYR A 191 5.39 -6.07 6.93
C TYR A 191 5.21 -4.63 6.46
N ASN A 192 6.32 -4.01 6.07
CA ASN A 192 6.31 -2.70 5.43
C ASN A 192 7.07 -2.82 4.10
N GLY A 193 6.33 -2.81 3.00
CA GLY A 193 6.87 -2.92 1.66
C GLY A 193 6.93 -1.57 0.98
N VAL A 194 8.03 -1.28 0.30
CA VAL A 194 8.18 -0.04 -0.47
C VAL A 194 8.82 -0.37 -1.80
N TYR A 195 8.15 0.06 -2.87
CA TYR A 195 8.55 -0.22 -4.24
C TYR A 195 8.50 1.06 -5.08
N GLU A 196 9.50 1.25 -5.94
CA GLU A 196 9.57 2.34 -6.90
C GLU A 196 9.24 1.82 -8.29
N PHE A 197 8.38 2.53 -9.02
CA PHE A 197 7.90 2.23 -10.37
C PHE A 197 8.26 3.38 -11.29
N LYS A 198 8.90 3.06 -12.41
CA LYS A 198 9.44 4.05 -13.35
C LYS A 198 8.30 4.87 -13.96
N ARG A 199 8.45 6.20 -14.00
CA ARG A 199 7.60 7.05 -14.83
C ARG A 199 7.97 6.88 -16.29
N LEU A 200 6.97 6.66 -17.13
CA LEU A 200 7.12 6.47 -18.57
C LEU A 200 6.83 7.78 -19.32
N GLU A 201 5.79 8.50 -18.86
CA GLU A 201 5.32 9.80 -19.38
C GLU A 201 4.72 10.61 -18.21
#